data_AF-A0A432ME82-F1
#
_entry.id   AF-A0A432ME82-F1
#
_cell.length_a   1.000
_cell.length_b   1.000
_cell.length_c   1.000
_cell.angle_alpha   90.00
_cell.angle_beta   90.00
_cell.angle_gamma   90.00
#
_symmetry.space_group_name_H-M   'P 1'
#
loop_
_entity.id
_entity.type
_entity.pdbx_description
1 polymer ?
#
loop_
_entity_poly.entity_id
_entity_poly.type
_entity_poly.pdbx_seq_one_letter_code
_entity_poly.pdbx_strand_id
1 'polypeptide(L)'
;MPSFLETAYEIIAKYFEESLTGLASENPGFVGKFKKVNANHFTAVIYRDGKNVAQCGIRLGGFGGYSTNQIIYSNDPSATNSMNECISVVGDGDEMSLKSSGMSSMINPHQKDRLTPHEAAELYWGLLTWRLQ
;
A
#
# COMPACT_ATOMS: atom_id res chain seq x y z
N MET A 1 -4.34 22.12 -6.08
CA MET A 1 -4.26 21.34 -4.82
C MET A 1 -4.28 19.87 -5.18
N PRO A 2 -3.54 19.00 -4.47
CA PRO A 2 -3.61 17.57 -4.71
C PRO A 2 -5.04 17.05 -4.45
N SER A 3 -5.46 16.06 -5.21
CA SER A 3 -6.71 15.36 -4.97
C SER A 3 -6.68 14.59 -3.64
N PHE A 4 -7.86 14.18 -3.16
CA PHE A 4 -7.96 13.30 -1.99
C PHE A 4 -7.13 12.02 -2.16
N LEU A 5 -7.15 11.41 -3.36
CA LEU A 5 -6.43 10.18 -3.64
C LEU A 5 -4.90 10.39 -3.68
N GLU A 6 -4.43 11.49 -4.24
CA GLU A 6 -3.00 11.86 -4.22
C GLU A 6 -2.52 12.10 -2.78
N THR A 7 -3.34 12.79 -1.98
CA THR A 7 -3.08 12.99 -0.55
C THR A 7 -3.00 11.65 0.19
N ALA A 8 -3.94 10.75 -0.10
CA ALA A 8 -3.95 9.42 0.50
C ALA A 8 -2.72 8.59 0.12
N TYR A 9 -2.31 8.63 -1.14
CA TYR A 9 -1.11 7.96 -1.62
C TYR A 9 0.16 8.46 -0.90
N GLU A 10 0.31 9.78 -0.74
CA GLU A 10 1.47 10.34 -0.03
C GLU A 10 1.46 9.99 1.47
N ILE A 11 0.29 9.93 2.11
CA ILE A 11 0.17 9.44 3.50
C ILE A 11 0.61 7.98 3.60
N ILE A 12 0.16 7.12 2.68
CA ILE A 12 0.56 5.70 2.63
C ILE A 12 2.07 5.57 2.38
N ALA A 13 2.62 6.32 1.44
CA ALA A 13 4.05 6.29 1.14
C ALA A 13 4.89 6.70 2.37
N LYS A 14 4.50 7.77 3.05
CA LYS A 14 5.17 8.24 4.27
C LYS A 14 5.10 7.20 5.39
N TYR A 15 3.93 6.60 5.62
CA TYR A 15 3.77 5.53 6.59
C TYR A 15 4.75 4.38 6.32
N PHE A 16 4.82 3.91 5.06
CA PHE A 16 5.73 2.84 4.68
C PHE A 16 7.20 3.20 4.88
N GLU A 17 7.61 4.42 4.53
CA GLU A 17 8.98 4.90 4.74
C GLU A 17 9.35 4.91 6.22
N GLU A 18 8.46 5.41 7.08
CA GLU A 18 8.64 5.44 8.54
C GLU A 18 8.68 4.03 9.13
N SER A 19 7.74 3.15 8.77
CA SER A 19 7.68 1.77 9.26
C SER A 19 8.91 0.95 8.84
N LEU A 20 9.38 1.09 7.60
CA LEU A 20 10.58 0.38 7.13
C LEU A 20 11.87 0.89 7.78
N THR A 21 11.94 2.19 8.06
CA THR A 21 13.08 2.81 8.76
C THR A 21 13.16 2.32 10.20
N GLY A 22 12.02 2.23 10.89
CA GLY A 22 11.94 1.73 12.27
C GLY A 22 12.13 0.21 12.42
N LEU A 23 11.93 -0.55 11.35
CA LEU A 23 11.88 -2.03 11.39
C LEU A 23 13.11 -2.67 12.05
N ALA A 24 14.32 -2.19 11.72
CA ALA A 24 15.57 -2.74 12.24
C ALA A 24 15.82 -2.41 13.71
N SER A 25 15.31 -1.27 14.18
CA SER A 25 15.44 -0.86 15.59
C SER A 25 14.61 -1.74 16.51
N GLU A 26 13.47 -2.22 16.03
CA GLU A 26 12.54 -3.06 16.80
C GLU A 26 12.80 -4.55 16.63
N ASN A 27 13.37 -4.97 15.48
CA ASN A 27 13.52 -6.38 15.12
C ASN A 27 14.92 -6.65 14.55
N PRO A 28 15.92 -6.99 15.40
CA PRO A 28 17.27 -7.31 14.95
C PRO A 28 17.27 -8.40 13.86
N GLY A 29 18.02 -8.17 12.79
CA GLY A 29 18.10 -9.07 11.62
C GLY A 29 17.16 -8.70 10.47
N PHE A 30 16.16 -7.84 10.70
CA PHE A 30 15.33 -7.27 9.64
C PHE A 30 15.89 -5.95 9.13
N VAL A 31 15.78 -5.73 7.82
CA VAL A 31 16.14 -4.47 7.16
C VAL A 31 15.06 -4.10 6.16
N GLY A 32 14.43 -2.94 6.37
CA GLY A 32 13.49 -2.36 5.42
C GLY A 32 14.19 -1.51 4.35
N LYS A 33 13.70 -1.55 3.11
CA LYS A 33 14.10 -0.65 2.04
C LYS A 33 12.88 -0.02 1.38
N PHE A 34 12.76 1.29 1.50
CA PHE A 34 11.78 2.09 0.78
C PHE A 34 12.44 2.70 -0.47
N LYS A 35 11.71 2.76 -1.58
CA LYS A 35 12.15 3.46 -2.79
C LYS A 35 10.96 4.10 -3.50
N LYS A 36 10.95 5.44 -3.57
CA LYS A 36 10.04 6.19 -4.46
C LYS A 36 10.57 6.10 -5.89
N VAL A 37 9.85 5.41 -6.78
CA VAL A 37 10.27 5.17 -8.17
C VAL A 37 9.92 6.38 -9.03
N ASN A 38 8.73 6.94 -8.86
CA ASN A 38 8.29 8.20 -9.46
C ASN A 38 7.12 8.79 -8.64
N ALA A 39 6.47 9.83 -9.15
CA ALA A 39 5.35 10.49 -8.48
C ALA A 39 4.19 9.55 -8.12
N ASN A 40 3.97 8.49 -8.91
CA ASN A 40 2.82 7.61 -8.80
C ASN A 40 3.19 6.17 -8.44
N HIS A 41 4.45 5.90 -8.08
CA HIS A 41 4.89 4.55 -7.74
C HIS A 41 6.01 4.55 -6.69
N PHE A 42 5.84 3.76 -5.65
CA PHE A 42 6.92 3.39 -4.74
C PHE A 42 6.95 1.87 -4.50
N THR A 43 8.11 1.40 -4.05
CA THR A 43 8.33 -0.01 -3.70
C THR A 43 8.83 -0.13 -2.27
N ALA A 44 8.44 -1.21 -1.61
CA ALA A 44 8.88 -1.60 -0.28
C ALA A 44 9.44 -3.02 -0.32
N VAL A 45 10.59 -3.24 0.33
CA VAL A 45 11.21 -4.56 0.44
C VAL A 45 11.68 -4.76 1.88
N ILE A 46 11.41 -5.93 2.44
CA ILE A 46 11.87 -6.36 3.74
C ILE A 46 12.87 -7.50 3.53
N TYR A 47 14.06 -7.32 4.09
CA TYR A 47 15.09 -8.35 4.13
C TYR A 47 15.21 -8.92 5.54
N ARG A 48 15.54 -10.21 5.64
CA ARG A 48 15.99 -10.86 6.87
C ARG A 48 17.29 -11.59 6.57
N ASP A 49 18.35 -11.29 7.32
CA ASP A 49 19.68 -11.90 7.14
C ASP A 49 20.17 -11.84 5.67
N GLY A 50 19.91 -10.72 5.00
CA GLY A 50 20.27 -10.47 3.60
C GLY A 50 19.36 -11.10 2.54
N LYS A 51 18.34 -11.87 2.94
CA LYS A 51 17.37 -12.49 2.01
C LYS A 51 16.09 -11.65 1.93
N ASN A 52 15.55 -11.47 0.73
CA ASN A 52 14.24 -10.86 0.54
C ASN A 52 13.16 -11.80 1.08
N VAL A 53 12.43 -11.36 2.10
CA VAL A 53 11.36 -12.14 2.75
C VAL A 53 9.97 -11.59 2.46
N ALA A 54 9.86 -10.30 2.10
CA ALA A 54 8.61 -9.70 1.65
C ALA A 54 8.88 -8.47 0.77
N GLN A 55 8.02 -8.22 -0.20
CA GLN A 55 8.11 -7.04 -1.06
C GLN A 55 6.75 -6.65 -1.62
N CYS A 56 6.60 -5.37 -1.96
CA CYS A 56 5.46 -4.89 -2.72
C CYS A 56 5.79 -3.65 -3.56
N GLY A 57 4.95 -3.42 -4.57
CA GLY A 57 4.86 -2.14 -5.28
C GLY A 57 3.48 -1.54 -5.08
N ILE A 58 3.44 -0.25 -4.78
CA ILE A 58 2.22 0.51 -4.58
C ILE A 58 2.15 1.65 -5.59
N ARG A 59 1.06 1.70 -6.36
CA ARG A 59 0.90 2.62 -7.49
C ARG A 59 -0.35 3.45 -7.35
N LEU A 60 -0.23 4.74 -7.62
CA LEU A 60 -1.36 5.62 -7.88
C LEU A 60 -1.81 5.43 -9.34
N GLY A 61 -3.08 5.13 -9.53
CA GLY A 61 -3.66 4.73 -10.81
C GLY A 61 -3.97 3.23 -10.88
N GLY A 62 -4.94 2.90 -11.72
CA GLY A 62 -5.52 1.58 -11.87
C GLY A 62 -4.92 0.76 -13.01
N PHE A 63 -5.50 -0.42 -13.22
CA PHE A 63 -5.07 -1.38 -14.23
C PHE A 63 -4.98 -0.79 -15.64
N GLY A 64 -3.87 -1.03 -16.33
CA GLY A 64 -3.67 -0.62 -17.72
C GLY A 64 -3.66 0.89 -17.97
N GLY A 65 -3.61 1.73 -16.93
CA GLY A 65 -3.68 3.19 -17.06
C GLY A 65 -5.10 3.75 -17.28
N TYR A 66 -6.14 2.92 -17.21
CA TYR A 66 -7.52 3.33 -17.53
C TYR A 66 -8.37 3.74 -16.33
N SER A 67 -8.17 3.13 -15.15
CA SER A 67 -8.90 3.53 -13.94
C SER A 67 -8.07 4.51 -13.12
N THR A 68 -8.31 5.81 -13.20
CA THR A 68 -7.47 6.82 -12.51
C THR A 68 -7.71 6.94 -11.00
N ASN A 69 -8.78 6.34 -10.46
CA ASN A 69 -9.24 6.60 -9.10
C ASN A 69 -8.90 5.48 -8.10
N GLN A 70 -7.75 4.83 -8.26
CA GLN A 70 -7.32 3.75 -7.39
C GLN A 70 -5.87 3.89 -6.94
N ILE A 71 -5.54 3.33 -5.78
CA ILE A 71 -4.17 3.02 -5.40
C ILE A 71 -4.05 1.50 -5.35
N ILE A 72 -3.15 0.94 -6.13
CA ILE A 72 -2.98 -0.51 -6.29
C ILE A 72 -1.83 -1.00 -5.42
N TYR A 73 -2.02 -2.18 -4.81
CA TYR A 73 -0.97 -2.98 -4.17
C TYR A 73 -0.69 -4.25 -4.99
N SER A 74 0.59 -4.55 -5.18
CA SER A 74 1.07 -5.80 -5.78
C SER A 74 2.25 -6.37 -5.02
N ASN A 75 2.28 -7.69 -4.83
CA ASN A 75 3.44 -8.43 -4.32
C ASN A 75 4.62 -8.44 -5.31
N ASP A 76 4.39 -8.13 -6.59
CA ASP A 76 5.44 -7.87 -7.57
C ASP A 76 5.67 -6.35 -7.69
N PRO A 77 6.81 -5.83 -7.22
CA PRO A 77 7.12 -4.41 -7.28
C PRO A 77 7.15 -3.85 -8.71
N SER A 78 7.27 -4.70 -9.74
CA SER A 78 7.33 -4.32 -11.15
C SER A 78 6.00 -4.45 -11.90
N ALA A 79 4.99 -5.10 -11.31
CA ALA A 79 3.71 -5.37 -11.96
C ALA A 79 3.01 -4.10 -12.48
N THR A 80 2.59 -4.12 -13.74
CA THR A 80 1.84 -3.04 -14.40
C THR A 80 0.44 -3.45 -14.84
N ASN A 81 0.16 -4.76 -14.83
CA ASN A 81 -1.06 -5.39 -15.30
C ASN A 81 -1.54 -6.50 -14.34
N SER A 82 -1.21 -6.39 -13.06
CA SER A 82 -1.72 -7.26 -12.01
C SER A 82 -1.78 -6.50 -10.69
N MET A 83 -2.70 -6.91 -9.82
CA MET A 83 -2.84 -6.40 -8.46
C MET A 83 -3.31 -7.50 -7.54
N ASN A 84 -2.93 -7.43 -6.28
CA ASN A 84 -3.46 -8.30 -5.22
C ASN A 84 -4.56 -7.61 -4.43
N GLU A 85 -4.48 -6.29 -4.32
CA GLU A 85 -5.43 -5.46 -3.61
C GLU A 85 -5.47 -4.08 -4.28
N CYS A 86 -6.63 -3.42 -4.20
CA CYS A 86 -6.71 -2.00 -4.52
C CYS A 86 -7.59 -1.28 -3.50
N ILE A 87 -7.37 0.03 -3.41
CA ILE A 87 -8.27 0.94 -2.70
C ILE A 87 -8.74 2.00 -3.66
N SER A 88 -10.03 2.33 -3.62
CA SER A 88 -10.66 3.36 -4.44
C SER A 88 -11.34 4.42 -3.58
N VAL A 89 -11.45 5.65 -4.10
CA VAL A 89 -12.24 6.70 -3.44
C VAL A 89 -13.72 6.35 -3.48
N VAL A 90 -14.41 6.54 -2.36
CA VAL A 90 -15.87 6.45 -2.24
C VAL A 90 -16.41 7.67 -1.49
N GLY A 91 -17.62 8.10 -1.85
CA GLY A 91 -18.24 9.33 -1.33
C GLY A 91 -17.86 10.58 -2.14
N ASP A 92 -18.44 11.71 -1.75
CA ASP A 92 -18.31 13.00 -2.44
C ASP A 92 -17.98 14.13 -1.45
N GLY A 93 -17.28 15.17 -1.93
CA GLY A 93 -16.94 16.34 -1.12
C GLY A 93 -16.18 16.00 0.16
N ASP A 94 -16.67 16.50 1.30
CA ASP A 94 -16.04 16.30 2.62
C ASP A 94 -16.22 14.88 3.19
N GLU A 95 -17.05 14.04 2.56
CA GLU A 95 -17.29 12.65 2.98
C GLU A 95 -16.39 11.62 2.27
N MET A 96 -15.42 12.09 1.49
CA MET A 96 -14.51 11.20 0.75
C MET A 96 -13.74 10.27 1.70
N SER A 97 -13.75 8.99 1.37
CA SER A 97 -13.07 7.91 2.10
C SER A 97 -12.54 6.88 1.11
N LEU A 98 -11.78 5.90 1.61
CA LEU A 98 -11.21 4.83 0.79
C LEU A 98 -11.96 3.54 1.04
N LYS A 99 -12.18 2.75 0.00
CA LYS A 99 -12.73 1.40 0.11
C LYS A 99 -11.76 0.41 -0.51
N SER A 100 -11.44 -0.65 0.23
CA SER A 100 -10.64 -1.77 -0.29
C SER A 100 -11.46 -2.68 -1.19
N SER A 101 -10.81 -3.31 -2.16
CA SER A 101 -11.43 -4.20 -3.14
C SER A 101 -10.39 -5.18 -3.67
N GLY A 102 -10.41 -6.40 -3.12
CA GLY A 102 -9.38 -7.39 -3.44
C GLY A 102 -9.27 -8.47 -2.38
N MET A 103 -8.05 -8.96 -2.15
CA MET A 103 -7.80 -10.11 -1.30
C MET A 103 -8.24 -9.92 0.15
N SER A 104 -8.04 -8.73 0.73
CA SER A 104 -8.45 -8.41 2.11
C SER A 104 -9.97 -8.49 2.29
N SER A 105 -10.74 -7.99 1.32
CA SER A 105 -12.20 -8.06 1.33
C SER A 105 -12.74 -9.49 1.21
N MET A 106 -11.99 -10.41 0.60
CA MET A 106 -12.33 -11.84 0.53
C MET A 106 -12.00 -12.58 1.82
N ILE A 107 -10.92 -12.20 2.50
CA ILE A 107 -10.45 -12.85 3.74
C ILE A 107 -11.24 -12.33 4.96
N ASN A 108 -11.65 -11.07 4.96
CA ASN A 108 -12.44 -10.47 6.02
C ASN A 108 -13.70 -9.77 5.48
N PRO A 109 -14.84 -10.48 5.39
CA PRO A 109 -16.11 -9.92 4.90
C PRO A 109 -16.66 -8.78 5.78
N HIS A 110 -16.19 -8.65 7.03
CA HIS A 110 -16.59 -7.60 7.97
C HIS A 110 -15.63 -6.42 7.99
N GLN A 111 -14.71 -6.34 7.02
CA GLN A 111 -13.79 -5.24 6.90
C GLN A 111 -14.53 -3.91 6.72
N LYS A 112 -14.04 -2.88 7.40
CA LYS A 112 -14.63 -1.54 7.39
C LYS A 112 -14.78 -1.03 5.94
N ASP A 113 -16.01 -0.65 5.57
CA ASP A 113 -16.35 -0.17 4.23
C ASP A 113 -15.72 1.20 3.88
N ARG A 114 -15.38 2.00 4.90
CA ARG A 114 -14.81 3.33 4.75
C ARG A 114 -13.54 3.47 5.58
N LEU A 115 -12.41 3.57 4.89
CA LEU A 115 -11.07 3.71 5.45
C LEU A 115 -10.61 5.15 5.32
N THR A 116 -9.96 5.65 6.37
CA THR A 116 -9.10 6.83 6.26
C THR A 116 -7.83 6.48 5.49
N PRO A 117 -7.09 7.47 4.96
CA PRO A 117 -5.77 7.24 4.37
C PRO A 117 -4.80 6.48 5.27
N HIS A 118 -4.85 6.71 6.58
CA HIS A 118 -3.99 6.02 7.54
C HIS A 118 -4.41 4.55 7.70
N GLU A 119 -5.71 4.26 7.87
CA GLU A 119 -6.21 2.89 7.94
C GLU A 119 -5.92 2.10 6.64
N ALA A 120 -5.94 2.77 5.48
CA ALA A 120 -5.53 2.16 4.22
C ALA A 120 -4.03 1.84 4.17
N ALA A 121 -3.18 2.66 4.80
CA ALA A 121 -1.75 2.38 4.94
C ALA A 121 -1.52 1.14 5.82
N GLU A 122 -2.21 1.05 6.95
CA GLU A 122 -2.16 -0.10 7.86
C GLU A 122 -2.62 -1.39 7.16
N LEU A 123 -3.67 -1.32 6.35
CA LEU A 123 -4.15 -2.44 5.54
C LEU A 123 -3.05 -2.96 4.60
N TYR A 124 -2.43 -2.09 3.80
CA TYR A 124 -1.34 -2.50 2.88
C TYR A 124 -0.10 -2.96 3.61
N TRP A 125 0.24 -2.35 4.75
CA TRP A 125 1.32 -2.81 5.59
C TRP A 125 1.06 -4.20 6.14
N GLY A 126 -0.17 -4.48 6.57
CA GLY A 126 -0.61 -5.81 6.98
C GLY A 126 -0.45 -6.85 5.88
N LEU A 127 -0.78 -6.51 4.63
CA LEU A 127 -0.57 -7.42 3.49
C LEU A 127 0.91 -7.72 3.25
N LEU A 128 1.80 -6.72 3.38
CA LEU A 128 3.24 -6.91 3.23
C LEU A 128 3.80 -7.79 4.36
N THR A 129 3.41 -7.51 5.61
CA THR A 129 3.97 -8.16 6.80
C THR A 129 3.35 -9.53 7.09
N TRP A 130 2.15 -9.83 6.59
CA TRP A 130 1.56 -11.17 6.63
C TRP A 130 2.47 -12.23 6.02
N ARG A 131 3.29 -11.86 5.03
CA ARG A 131 4.27 -12.75 4.37
C ARG A 131 5.46 -13.14 5.26
N LEU A 132 5.62 -12.50 6.42
CA LEU A 132 6.73 -12.74 7.34
C LEU A 132 6.44 -13.86 8.36
N GLN A 133 5.19 -14.33 8.45
CA GLN A 133 4.75 -15.38 9.38
C GLN A 133 5.14 -16.79 8.90
#